data_AF-A0A4D7CU90-F1
#
_entry.id   AF-A0A4D7CU90-F1
#
_cell.length_a   1.000
_cell.length_b   1.000
_cell.length_c   1.000
_cell.angle_alpha   90.00
_cell.angle_beta   90.00
_cell.angle_gamma   90.00
#
_symmetry.space_group_name_H-M   'P 1'
#
loop_
_entity.id
_entity.type
_entity.pdbx_description
1 polymer ?
#
loop_
_entity_poly.entity_id
_entity_poly.type
_entity_poly.pdbx_seq_one_letter_code
_entity_poly.pdbx_strand_id
1 'polypeptide(L)'
;MGMMLGALGLVLGIVGVILTFQNKNSRWLSYASLSLTALAICAEYSAVVKWIEEEDLAALMDVTPTMSSMLWILTFATIGINGLSFWKNLKLKVE
;
A
#
# COMPACT_ATOMS: atom_id res chain seq x y z
N MET A 1 -9.23 8.65 -4.60
CA MET A 1 -9.06 8.51 -3.13
C MET A 1 -8.09 7.38 -2.79
N GLY A 2 -8.18 6.22 -3.45
CA GLY A 2 -7.28 5.09 -3.18
C GLY A 2 -5.82 5.42 -3.40
N MET A 3 -5.47 6.13 -4.48
CA MET A 3 -4.10 6.62 -4.72
C MET A 3 -3.49 7.40 -3.54
N MET A 4 -4.27 8.25 -2.87
CA MET A 4 -3.78 9.02 -1.71
C MET A 4 -3.49 8.12 -0.51
N LEU A 5 -4.37 7.16 -0.26
CA LEU A 5 -4.20 6.16 0.81
C LEU A 5 -2.98 5.27 0.52
N GLY A 6 -2.79 4.87 -0.74
CA GLY A 6 -1.64 4.09 -1.18
C GLY A 6 -0.33 4.86 -1.00
N ALA A 7 -0.28 6.13 -1.43
CA ALA A 7 0.89 6.98 -1.28
C ALA A 7 1.25 7.19 0.21
N LEU A 8 0.25 7.44 1.07
CA LEU A 8 0.47 7.52 2.51
C LEU A 8 0.97 6.19 3.09
N GLY A 9 0.40 5.08 2.65
CA GLY A 9 0.85 3.73 3.01
C GLY A 9 2.33 3.50 2.65
N LEU A 10 2.75 3.93 1.45
CA LEU A 10 4.14 3.85 1.01
C LEU A 10 5.08 4.70 1.88
N VAL A 11 4.70 5.95 2.17
CA VAL A 11 5.49 6.83 3.05
C VAL A 11 5.66 6.22 4.44
N LEU A 12 4.59 5.71 5.05
CA LEU A 12 4.67 5.04 6.35
C LEU A 12 5.54 3.78 6.31
N GLY A 13 5.51 3.03 5.21
CA GLY A 13 6.38 1.88 5.00
C GLY A 13 7.86 2.28 5.00
N ILE A 14 8.21 3.34 4.24
CA ILE A 14 9.58 3.87 4.16
C ILE A 14 10.03 4.36 5.55
N VAL A 15 9.22 5.14 6.25
CA VAL A 15 9.55 5.61 7.60
C VAL A 15 9.71 4.42 8.56
N GLY A 16 8.81 3.44 8.47
CA GLY A 16 8.84 2.21 9.26
C GLY A 16 10.15 1.45 9.07
N VAL A 17 10.58 1.25 7.82
CA VAL A 17 11.83 0.54 7.53
C VAL A 17 13.03 1.30 8.07
N ILE A 18 13.10 2.63 7.86
CA ILE A 18 14.20 3.47 8.37
C ILE A 18 14.34 3.33 9.89
N LEU A 19 13.23 3.37 10.62
CA LEU A 19 13.23 3.23 12.07
C LEU A 19 13.66 1.82 12.51
N THR A 20 13.27 0.77 11.78
CA THR A 20 13.74 -0.60 12.03
C THR A 20 15.26 -0.72 11.93
N PHE A 21 15.85 -0.10 10.92
CA PHE A 21 17.30 -0.10 10.73
C PHE A 21 18.04 0.72 11.81
N GLN A 22 17.34 1.64 12.48
CA GLN A 22 17.83 2.33 13.69
C GLN A 22 17.57 1.53 14.99
N ASN A 23 17.18 0.25 14.89
CA ASN A 23 16.79 -0.62 16.01
C ASN A 23 15.63 -0.07 16.87
N LYS A 24 14.77 0.78 16.29
CA LYS A 24 13.56 1.29 16.95
C LYS A 24 12.36 0.40 16.63
N ASN A 25 11.41 0.31 17.55
CA ASN A 25 10.16 -0.42 17.31
C ASN A 25 9.25 0.34 16.34
N SER A 26 9.11 -0.18 15.13
CA SER A 26 8.33 0.40 14.02
C SER A 26 7.21 -0.53 13.53
N ARG A 27 6.92 -1.65 14.22
CA ARG A 27 5.94 -2.65 13.74
C ARG A 27 4.56 -2.04 13.47
N TRP A 28 4.18 -1.05 14.27
CA TRP A 28 2.91 -0.34 14.12
C TRP A 28 2.85 0.47 12.80
N LEU A 29 3.98 1.05 12.37
CA LEU A 29 4.08 1.73 11.07
C LEU A 29 3.96 0.76 9.91
N SER A 30 4.58 -0.42 10.05
CA SER A 30 4.46 -1.46 9.02
C SER A 30 3.03 -1.99 8.90
N TYR A 31 2.34 -2.16 10.03
CA TYR A 31 0.92 -2.51 10.03
C TYR A 31 0.09 -1.41 9.37
N ALA A 32 0.25 -0.15 9.79
CA ALA A 32 -0.48 0.98 9.21
C ALA A 32 -0.24 1.14 7.70
N SER A 33 1.01 0.96 7.25
CA SER A 33 1.40 0.99 5.83
C SER A 33 0.62 -0.02 4.99
N LEU A 34 0.58 -1.28 5.42
CA LEU A 34 -0.16 -2.34 4.73
C LEU A 34 -1.68 -2.15 4.81
N SER A 35 -2.20 -1.73 5.97
CA SER A 35 -3.63 -1.43 6.12
C SER A 35 -4.09 -0.32 5.18
N LEU A 36 -3.33 0.77 5.06
CA LEU A 36 -3.67 1.85 4.12
C LEU A 36 -3.58 1.41 2.66
N THR A 37 -2.63 0.54 2.34
CA THR A 37 -2.51 -0.03 0.99
C THR A 37 -3.69 -0.95 0.68
N ALA A 38 -4.16 -1.75 1.64
CA ALA A 38 -5.38 -2.54 1.49
C ALA A 38 -6.62 -1.65 1.32
N LEU A 39 -6.75 -0.59 2.13
CA LEU A 39 -7.83 0.39 1.97
C LEU A 39 -7.78 1.12 0.63
N ALA A 40 -6.59 1.37 0.08
CA ALA A 40 -6.43 1.95 -1.25
C ALA A 40 -7.03 1.04 -2.34
N ILE A 41 -6.73 -0.27 -2.28
CA ILE A 41 -7.31 -1.27 -3.20
C ILE A 41 -8.83 -1.31 -3.05
N CYS A 42 -9.35 -1.37 -1.82
CA CYS A 42 -10.79 -1.36 -1.57
C CYS A 42 -11.46 -0.09 -2.14
N ALA A 43 -10.84 1.07 -1.97
CA ALA A 43 -11.39 2.34 -2.47
C ALA A 43 -11.44 2.39 -4.01
N GLU A 44 -10.39 1.92 -4.70
CA GLU A 44 -10.41 1.84 -6.16
C GLU A 44 -11.40 0.77 -6.66
N TYR A 45 -11.54 -0.36 -5.96
CA TYR A 45 -12.56 -1.37 -6.28
C TYR A 45 -13.98 -0.80 -6.14
N SER A 46 -14.27 -0.05 -5.07
CA SER A 46 -15.55 0.64 -4.92
C SER A 46 -15.80 1.69 -6.01
N ALA A 47 -14.75 2.38 -6.48
CA ALA A 47 -14.88 3.32 -7.60
C ALA A 47 -15.25 2.60 -8.91
N VAL A 48 -14.63 1.46 -9.19
CA VAL A 48 -14.96 0.62 -10.35
C VAL A 48 -16.41 0.13 -10.30
N VAL A 49 -16.87 -0.35 -9.15
CA VAL A 49 -18.28 -0.77 -8.96
C VAL A 49 -19.23 0.39 -9.23
N LYS A 50 -18.92 1.58 -8.71
CA LYS A 50 -19.74 2.78 -8.94
C LYS A 50 -19.87 3.12 -10.43
N TRP A 51 -18.77 3.08 -11.20
CA TRP A 51 -18.84 3.33 -12.64
C TRP A 51 -19.65 2.27 -13.39
N ILE A 52 -19.64 1.02 -12.93
CA ILE A 52 -20.50 -0.04 -13.49
C ILE A 52 -21.98 0.27 -13.21
N GLU A 53 -22.31 0.66 -11.98
CA GLU A 53 -23.69 1.01 -11.58
C GLU A 53 -24.22 2.25 -12.30
N GLU A 54 -23.35 3.21 -12.60
CA GLU A 54 -23.68 4.44 -13.34
C GLU A 54 -23.60 4.26 -14.87
N GLU A 55 -23.30 3.05 -15.36
CA GLU A 55 -23.07 2.72 -16.78
C GLU A 55 -21.99 3.60 -17.46
N ASP A 56 -21.06 4.15 -16.68
CA ASP A 56 -19.96 5.00 -17.17
C ASP A 56 -18.79 4.16 -17.69
N LEU A 57 -19.03 3.51 -18.84
CA LEU A 57 -18.04 2.69 -19.52
C LEU A 57 -16.82 3.50 -19.98
N ALA A 58 -17.01 4.79 -20.26
CA ALA A 58 -15.93 5.68 -20.67
C ALA A 58 -14.92 5.87 -19.53
N ALA A 59 -15.38 6.22 -18.32
CA ALA A 59 -14.52 6.33 -17.15
C ALA A 59 -13.87 4.99 -16.79
N LEU A 60 -14.62 3.88 -16.89
CA LEU A 60 -14.09 2.55 -16.63
C LEU A 60 -12.92 2.22 -17.57
N MET A 61 -13.05 2.49 -18.87
CA MET A 61 -12.02 2.19 -19.88
C MET A 61 -10.81 3.13 -19.80
N ASP A 62 -11.01 4.40 -19.46
CA ASP A 62 -9.94 5.40 -19.43
C ASP A 62 -9.10 5.30 -18.14
N VAL A 63 -9.76 5.14 -17.00
CA VAL A 63 -9.10 5.26 -15.69
C VAL A 63 -8.62 3.93 -15.12
N THR A 64 -9.46 2.89 -15.20
CA THR A 64 -9.23 1.60 -14.50
C THR A 64 -7.92 0.91 -14.88
N PRO A 65 -7.52 0.81 -16.17
CA PRO A 65 -6.29 0.11 -16.54
C PRO A 65 -5.04 0.77 -15.95
N THR A 66 -4.99 2.10 -16.00
CA THR A 66 -3.86 2.89 -15.49
C THR A 66 -3.79 2.80 -13.97
N MET A 67 -4.93 2.98 -13.28
CA MET A 67 -4.99 2.91 -11.82
C MET A 67 -4.67 1.52 -11.27
N SER A 68 -5.15 0.46 -11.93
CA SER A 68 -4.83 -0.93 -11.57
C SER A 68 -3.32 -1.18 -11.65
N SER A 69 -2.68 -0.75 -12.73
CA SER A 69 -1.23 -0.89 -12.93
C SER A 69 -0.43 -0.16 -11.85
N MET A 70 -0.83 1.08 -11.52
CA MET A 70 -0.19 1.86 -10.45
C MET A 70 -0.36 1.20 -9.08
N LEU A 71 -1.57 0.71 -8.76
CA LEU A 71 -1.83 0.04 -7.50
C LEU A 71 -1.03 -1.25 -7.33
N TRP A 72 -0.85 -2.02 -8.40
CA TRP A 72 0.01 -3.20 -8.38
C TRP A 72 1.46 -2.84 -8.02
N ILE A 73 2.04 -1.85 -8.70
CA ILE A 73 3.39 -1.38 -8.42
C ILE A 73 3.51 -0.92 -6.96
N LEU A 74 2.55 -0.11 -6.49
CA LEU A 74 2.53 0.40 -5.13
C LEU A 74 2.39 -0.71 -4.09
N THR A 75 1.57 -1.72 -4.37
CA THR A 75 1.36 -2.88 -3.49
C THR A 75 2.61 -3.74 -3.40
N PHE A 76 3.28 -4.02 -4.52
CA PHE A 76 4.55 -4.74 -4.49
C PHE A 76 5.63 -3.97 -3.74
N ALA A 77 5.73 -2.65 -3.95
CA ALA A 77 6.68 -1.81 -3.25
C ALA A 77 6.44 -1.82 -1.73
N THR A 78 5.19 -1.64 -1.29
CA THR A 78 4.84 -1.64 0.13
C THR A 78 5.04 -3.01 0.79
N ILE A 79 4.70 -4.12 0.12
CA ILE A 79 5.01 -5.47 0.60
C ILE A 79 6.52 -5.65 0.75
N GLY A 80 7.31 -5.26 -0.26
CA GLY A 80 8.77 -5.39 -0.23
C GLY A 80 9.40 -4.61 0.92
N ILE A 81 9.04 -3.33 1.09
CA ILE A 81 9.56 -2.46 2.15
C ILE A 81 9.21 -3.01 3.55
N ASN A 82 7.96 -3.41 3.75
CA ASN A 82 7.54 -3.97 5.04
C ASN A 82 8.14 -5.36 5.30
N GLY A 83 8.38 -6.15 4.25
CA GLY A 83 9.11 -7.42 4.33
C GLY A 83 10.55 -7.24 4.81
N LEU A 84 11.25 -6.20 4.33
CA LEU A 84 12.60 -5.86 4.80
C LEU A 84 12.60 -5.52 6.30
N SER A 85 11.62 -4.72 6.75
CA SER A 85 11.42 -4.39 8.16
C SER A 85 11.21 -5.65 9.01
N PHE A 86 10.36 -6.57 8.55
CA PHE A 86 10.08 -7.83 9.24
C PHE A 86 11.35 -8.70 9.36
N TRP A 87 12.11 -8.85 8.27
CA TRP A 87 13.33 -9.66 8.28
C TRP A 87 14.40 -9.08 9.21
N LYS A 88 14.63 -7.75 9.21
CA LYS A 88 15.60 -7.14 10.12
C LYS A 88 15.22 -7.37 11.59
N ASN A 89 13.93 -7.25 11.93
CA ASN A 89 13.43 -7.53 13.27
C ASN A 89 13.56 -9.01 13.67
N LEU A 90 13.47 -9.95 12.72
CA LEU A 90 13.73 -11.37 12.98
C LEU A 90 15.20 -11.62 13.33
N LYS A 91 16.15 -11.01 12.59
CA LYS A 91 17.58 -11.16 12.88
C LYS A 91 17.96 -10.63 14.27
N LEU A 92 17.43 -9.47 14.65
CA LEU A 92 17.67 -8.87 15.97
C LEU A 92 17.16 -9.70 17.16
N LYS A 93 16.27 -10.68 16.95
CA LYS A 93 15.80 -11.59 18.00
C LYS A 93 16.65 -12.85 18.13
N VAL A 94 17.46 -13.16 17.12
CA VAL A 94 18.29 -14.37 17.05
C VAL A 94 19.71 -14.09 17.59
N GLU A 95 20.17 -12.84 17.48
CA GLU A 95 21.40 -12.32 18.10
C GLU A 95 21.18 -11.95 19.58
#